data_AF-A0AAX0RH59-F1
#
_entry.id   AF-A0AAX0RH59-F1
#
_cell.length_a   1.000
_cell.length_b   1.000
_cell.length_c   1.000
_cell.angle_alpha   90.00
_cell.angle_beta   90.00
_cell.angle_gamma   90.00
#
_symmetry.space_group_name_H-M   'P 1'
#
loop_
_entity.id
_entity.type
_entity.pdbx_description
1 polymer ?
#
loop_
_entity_poly.entity_id
_entity_poly.type
_entity_poly.pdbx_seq_one_letter_code
_entity_poly.pdbx_strand_id
1 'polypeptide(L)'
;MKNIYLGVEKSIKELQSIFKNADDKDEKLKRFNQEALKVFQKLEFKSLKELESLKNNEEWENFTIAFYGETNAGKSTLIECLRLFFKEQSKVVQQERFKRLYSTYQNNYQNDERKKQAILNELHSLQDGAIIGDGRSDFTLKTRSYSFQYNHQNFILLDVPGIEGNEKK
;
A
#
# COMPACT_ATOMS: atom_id res chain seq x y z
N MET A 1 1.11 10.88 9.96
CA MET A 1 -0.02 11.80 10.15
C MET A 1 -1.29 11.14 10.69
N LYS A 2 -1.66 9.89 10.30
CA LYS A 2 -2.80 9.14 10.89
C LYS A 2 -2.89 9.14 12.42
N ASN A 3 -1.77 9.08 13.14
CA ASN A 3 -1.75 9.13 14.61
C ASN A 3 -2.15 10.48 15.20
N ILE A 4 -1.96 11.59 14.48
CA ILE A 4 -2.34 12.93 14.96
C ILE A 4 -3.86 13.06 14.95
N TYR A 5 -4.53 12.63 13.88
CA TYR A 5 -5.99 12.64 13.80
C TYR A 5 -6.63 11.75 14.88
N LEU A 6 -6.09 10.55 15.12
CA LEU A 6 -6.53 9.67 16.21
C LEU A 6 -6.33 10.30 17.59
N GLY A 7 -5.20 10.99 17.81
CA GLY A 7 -4.93 11.72 19.05
C GLY A 7 -5.91 12.87 19.28
N VAL A 8 -6.17 13.67 18.24
CA VAL A 8 -7.13 14.78 18.30
C VAL A 8 -8.56 14.27 18.54
N GLU A 9 -8.97 13.20 17.86
CA GLU A 9 -10.29 12.58 18.07
C GLU A 9 -10.45 12.08 19.52
N LYS A 10 -9.40 11.46 20.08
CA LYS A 10 -9.39 10.99 21.46
C LYS A 10 -9.51 12.16 22.45
N SER A 11 -8.76 13.24 22.26
CA SER A 11 -8.82 14.43 23.11
C SER A 11 -10.20 15.10 23.08
N ILE A 12 -10.85 15.17 21.91
CA ILE A 12 -12.22 15.70 21.79
C ILE A 12 -13.22 14.85 22.59
N LYS A 13 -13.11 13.51 22.49
CA LYS A 13 -13.96 12.57 23.25
C LYS A 13 -13.72 12.64 24.76
N GLU A 14 -12.46 12.80 25.19
CA GLU A 14 -12.11 12.99 26.60
C GLU A 14 -12.71 14.28 27.15
N LEU A 15 -12.61 15.40 26.41
CA LEU A 15 -13.25 16.66 26.80
C LEU A 15 -14.77 16.53 26.93
N GLN A 16 -15.42 15.81 26.01
CA GLN A 16 -16.86 15.55 26.09
C GLN A 16 -17.25 14.77 27.36
N SER A 17 -16.40 13.83 27.81
CA SER A 17 -16.64 13.04 29.02
C SER A 17 -16.59 13.89 30.29
N ILE A 18 -15.73 14.92 30.33
CA ILE A 18 -15.61 15.85 31.46
C ILE A 18 -16.92 16.62 31.66
N PHE A 19 -17.52 17.14 30.58
CA PHE A 19 -18.77 17.88 30.66
C PHE A 19 -20.00 17.01 30.97
N LYS A 20 -19.95 15.70 30.70
CA LYS A 20 -21.04 14.76 31.04
C LYS A 20 -21.11 14.41 32.52
N ASN A 21 -19.99 14.49 33.23
CA ASN A 21 -19.85 14.04 34.62
C ASN A 21 -19.95 15.18 35.66
N ALA A 22 -20.32 16.40 35.25
CA ALA A 22 -20.52 17.53 36.15
C ALA A 22 -21.90 17.44 36.83
N ASP A 23 -21.99 16.64 37.89
CA ASP A 23 -23.20 16.48 38.70
C ASP A 23 -23.24 17.59 39.78
N ASP A 24 -23.89 18.70 39.44
CA ASP A 24 -23.93 19.90 40.28
C ASP A 24 -25.28 20.02 41.01
N LYS A 25 -25.24 20.32 42.31
CA LYS A 25 -26.44 20.43 43.18
C LYS A 25 -27.22 21.73 42.98
N ASP A 26 -26.62 22.72 42.32
CA ASP A 26 -27.22 24.02 42.03
C ASP A 26 -27.92 24.02 40.65
N GLU A 27 -29.24 24.27 40.64
CA GLU A 27 -30.05 24.27 39.41
C GLU A 27 -29.54 25.27 38.35
N LYS A 28 -28.95 26.40 38.78
CA LYS A 28 -28.46 27.42 37.86
C LYS A 28 -27.18 26.97 37.17
N LEU A 29 -26.26 26.34 37.91
CA LEU A 29 -25.05 25.74 37.36
C LEU A 29 -25.37 24.55 36.45
N LYS A 30 -26.37 23.74 36.81
CA LYS A 30 -26.85 22.64 35.99
C LYS A 30 -27.36 23.09 34.61
N ARG A 31 -28.13 24.18 34.55
CA ARG A 31 -28.59 24.77 33.28
C ARG A 31 -27.43 25.29 32.43
N PHE A 32 -26.49 26.02 33.04
CA PHE A 32 -25.29 26.52 32.34
C PHE A 32 -24.43 25.38 31.76
N ASN A 33 -24.21 24.31 32.53
CA ASN A 33 -23.45 23.15 32.07
C ASN A 33 -24.18 22.42 30.92
N GLN A 34 -25.51 22.33 30.96
CA GLN A 34 -26.30 21.75 29.87
C GLN A 34 -26.23 22.58 28.58
N GLU A 35 -26.24 23.91 28.68
CA GLU A 35 -26.08 24.80 27.52
C GLU A 35 -24.67 24.69 26.93
N ALA A 36 -23.64 24.72 27.79
CA ALA A 36 -22.26 24.52 27.39
C ALA A 36 -22.06 23.17 26.68
N LEU A 37 -22.65 22.09 27.23
CA LEU A 37 -22.61 20.76 26.62
C LEU A 37 -23.27 20.74 25.24
N LYS A 38 -24.42 21.39 25.06
CA LYS A 38 -25.08 21.48 23.75
C LYS A 38 -24.23 22.23 22.72
N VAL A 39 -23.59 23.32 23.13
CA VAL A 39 -22.68 24.09 22.26
C VAL A 39 -21.45 23.24 21.91
N PHE A 40 -20.88 22.55 22.89
CA PHE A 40 -19.72 21.68 22.70
C PHE A 40 -20.01 20.51 21.78
N GLN A 41 -21.17 19.84 21.92
CA GLN A 41 -21.61 18.76 21.02
C GLN A 41 -21.74 19.22 19.56
N LYS A 42 -22.25 20.44 19.34
CA LYS A 42 -22.32 21.03 17.99
C LYS A 42 -20.93 21.31 17.41
N LEU A 43 -20.00 21.81 18.24
CA LEU A 43 -18.62 22.05 17.84
C LEU A 43 -17.89 20.74 17.54
N GLU A 44 -18.00 19.73 18.41
CA GLU A 44 -17.46 18.38 18.22
C GLU A 44 -17.90 17.78 16.89
N PHE A 45 -19.21 17.81 16.61
CA PHE A 45 -19.74 17.26 15.36
C PHE A 45 -19.14 17.94 14.12
N LYS A 46 -18.99 19.28 14.16
CA LYS A 46 -18.34 20.02 13.07
C LYS A 46 -16.85 19.68 12.95
N SER A 47 -16.13 19.71 14.07
CA SER A 47 -14.69 19.43 14.09
C SER A 47 -14.37 18.00 13.66
N LEU A 48 -15.15 16.99 14.06
CA LEU A 48 -14.96 15.61 13.61
C LEU A 48 -15.21 15.46 12.11
N LYS A 49 -16.24 16.13 11.57
CA LYS A 49 -16.53 16.12 10.13
C LYS A 49 -15.41 16.80 9.33
N GLU A 50 -14.87 17.91 9.82
CA GLU A 50 -13.71 18.59 9.22
C GLU A 50 -12.44 17.74 9.31
N LEU A 51 -12.21 17.07 10.45
CA LEU A 51 -11.08 16.17 10.65
C LEU A 51 -11.12 14.98 9.69
N GLU A 52 -12.31 14.40 9.48
CA GLU A 52 -12.55 13.33 8.52
C GLU A 52 -12.33 13.82 7.09
N SER A 53 -12.83 15.02 6.76
CA SER A 53 -12.56 15.67 5.48
C SER A 53 -11.05 15.89 5.24
N LEU A 54 -10.32 16.39 6.23
CA LEU A 54 -8.87 16.60 6.15
C LEU A 54 -8.11 15.29 5.95
N LYS A 55 -8.47 14.25 6.71
CA LYS A 55 -7.89 12.90 6.57
C LYS A 55 -8.12 12.33 5.17
N ASN A 56 -9.28 12.59 4.57
CA ASN A 56 -9.63 12.12 3.23
C ASN A 56 -9.01 12.96 2.11
N ASN A 57 -8.63 14.21 2.39
CA ASN A 57 -8.04 15.15 1.43
C ASN A 57 -6.52 15.33 1.61
N GLU A 58 -5.83 14.48 2.38
CA GLU A 58 -4.37 14.48 2.41
C GLU A 58 -3.82 14.06 1.04
N GLU A 59 -3.40 15.04 0.22
CA GLU A 59 -2.88 14.95 -1.16
C GLU A 59 -1.58 14.11 -1.33
N TRP A 60 -1.29 13.19 -0.41
CA TRP A 60 -0.16 12.25 -0.47
C TRP A 60 -0.63 10.81 -0.66
N GLU A 61 -1.76 10.61 -1.36
CA GLU A 61 -2.41 9.30 -1.46
C GLU A 61 -1.49 8.21 -2.04
N ASN A 62 -0.49 8.56 -2.87
CA ASN A 62 0.48 7.62 -3.42
C ASN A 62 1.91 8.22 -3.47
N PHE A 63 2.81 7.68 -2.65
CA PHE A 63 4.23 8.04 -2.70
C PHE A 63 4.87 7.37 -3.93
N THR A 64 5.11 8.16 -4.98
CA THR A 64 5.58 7.66 -6.27
C THR A 64 7.10 7.81 -6.39
N ILE A 65 7.79 6.71 -6.70
CA ILE A 65 9.24 6.66 -6.93
C ILE A 65 9.48 6.17 -8.35
N ALA A 66 10.16 6.96 -9.16
CA ALA A 66 10.57 6.57 -10.51
C ALA A 66 12.06 6.20 -10.56
N PHE A 67 12.37 5.06 -11.17
CA PHE A 67 13.74 4.56 -11.30
C PHE A 67 14.27 4.89 -12.69
N TYR A 68 15.20 5.84 -12.76
CA TYR A 68 15.91 6.22 -13.99
C TYR A 68 17.33 5.65 -14.01
N GLY A 69 17.90 5.52 -15.22
CA GLY A 69 19.26 5.01 -15.41
C GLY A 69 19.45 4.37 -16.77
N GLU A 70 20.70 4.06 -17.09
CA GLU A 70 21.08 3.46 -18.37
C GLU A 70 20.44 2.08 -18.57
N THR A 71 20.35 1.67 -19.83
CA THR A 71 19.97 0.32 -20.19
C THR A 71 20.88 -0.69 -19.49
N ASN A 72 20.30 -1.78 -18.98
CA ASN A 72 21.00 -2.82 -18.22
C ASN A 72 21.64 -2.39 -16.88
N ALA A 73 21.37 -1.18 -16.37
CA ALA A 73 21.84 -0.73 -15.05
C ALA A 73 21.16 -1.44 -13.84
N GLY A 74 20.30 -2.43 -14.08
CA GLY A 74 19.64 -3.19 -13.00
C GLY A 74 18.40 -2.53 -12.39
N LYS A 75 17.79 -1.53 -13.05
CA LYS A 75 16.58 -0.84 -12.57
C LYS A 75 15.44 -1.81 -12.24
N SER A 76 15.05 -2.65 -13.21
CA SER A 76 13.97 -3.63 -13.05
C SER A 76 14.32 -4.70 -12.01
N THR A 77 15.61 -5.03 -11.85
CA THR A 77 16.12 -5.90 -10.78
C THR A 77 15.87 -5.28 -9.40
N LEU A 78 16.25 -4.01 -9.22
CA LEU A 78 16.05 -3.31 -7.96
C LEU A 78 14.55 -3.18 -7.63
N ILE A 79 13.72 -2.86 -8.63
CA ILE A 79 12.27 -2.82 -8.46
C ILE A 79 11.74 -4.18 -8.01
N GLU A 80 12.11 -5.28 -8.68
CA GLU A 80 11.67 -6.62 -8.28
C GLU A 80 12.10 -6.96 -6.84
N CYS A 81 13.34 -6.62 -6.46
CA CYS A 81 13.82 -6.78 -5.09
C CYS A 81 12.99 -5.99 -4.07
N LEU A 82 12.60 -4.75 -4.36
CA LEU A 82 11.75 -3.95 -3.48
C LEU A 82 10.34 -4.55 -3.35
N ARG A 83 9.76 -5.00 -4.47
CA ARG A 83 8.44 -5.66 -4.49
C ARG A 83 8.44 -6.91 -3.62
N LEU A 84 9.52 -7.70 -3.67
CA LEU A 84 9.73 -8.88 -2.83
C LEU A 84 9.95 -8.51 -1.35
N PHE A 85 10.84 -7.55 -1.08
CA PHE A 85 11.21 -7.12 0.27
C PHE A 85 10.00 -6.58 1.05
N PHE A 86 9.18 -5.74 0.41
CA PHE A 86 7.97 -5.17 1.02
C PHE A 86 6.78 -6.12 1.01
N LYS A 87 6.94 -7.35 0.47
CA LYS A 87 5.87 -8.34 0.35
C LYS A 87 4.64 -7.77 -0.35
N GLU A 88 4.85 -7.16 -1.52
CA GLU A 88 3.74 -6.72 -2.37
C GLU A 88 2.73 -7.85 -2.54
N GLN A 89 1.44 -7.58 -2.32
CA GLN A 89 0.40 -8.61 -2.28
C GLN A 89 0.36 -9.45 -3.57
N SER A 90 0.56 -8.82 -4.74
CA SER A 90 0.60 -9.56 -6.01
C SER A 90 1.75 -10.57 -6.04
N LYS A 91 2.93 -10.22 -5.51
CA LYS A 91 4.11 -11.09 -5.40
C LYS A 91 3.90 -12.19 -4.37
N VAL A 92 3.29 -11.89 -3.23
CA VAL A 92 2.95 -12.90 -2.22
C VAL A 92 2.01 -13.95 -2.81
N VAL A 93 0.92 -13.51 -3.46
CA VAL A 93 -0.05 -14.40 -4.12
C VAL A 93 0.62 -15.20 -5.24
N GLN A 94 1.48 -14.56 -6.05
CA GLN A 94 2.25 -15.22 -7.11
C GLN A 94 3.13 -16.34 -6.54
N GLN A 95 3.89 -16.06 -5.47
CA GLN A 95 4.77 -17.03 -4.81
C GLN A 95 4.00 -18.17 -4.14
N GLU A 96 2.86 -17.88 -3.51
CA GLU A 96 1.99 -18.92 -2.93
C GLU A 96 1.45 -19.85 -4.02
N ARG A 97 0.97 -19.29 -5.13
CA ARG A 97 0.49 -20.06 -6.27
C ARG A 97 1.62 -20.91 -6.87
N PHE A 98 2.80 -20.34 -7.04
CA PHE A 98 3.99 -21.07 -7.50
C PHE A 98 4.29 -22.26 -6.58
N LYS A 99 4.35 -22.06 -5.26
CA LYS A 99 4.62 -23.13 -4.28
C LYS A 99 3.58 -24.26 -4.34
N ARG A 100 2.29 -23.93 -4.46
CA ARG A 100 1.20 -24.92 -4.57
C ARG A 100 1.32 -25.74 -5.86
N LEU A 101 1.54 -25.08 -6.99
CA LEU A 101 1.73 -25.75 -8.28
C LEU A 101 3.00 -26.61 -8.28
N TYR A 102 4.09 -26.09 -7.72
CA TYR A 102 5.36 -26.82 -7.66
C TYR A 102 5.25 -28.06 -6.78
N SER A 103 4.56 -27.98 -5.65
CA SER A 103 4.28 -29.16 -4.79
C SER A 103 3.40 -30.18 -5.52
N THR A 104 2.41 -29.72 -6.29
CA THR A 104 1.57 -30.59 -7.12
C THR A 104 2.39 -31.29 -8.20
N TYR A 105 3.26 -30.54 -8.86
CA TYR A 105 4.18 -31.07 -9.88
C TYR A 105 5.12 -32.15 -9.31
N GLN A 106 5.68 -31.92 -8.12
CA GLN A 106 6.57 -32.89 -7.45
C GLN A 106 5.83 -34.16 -7.00
N ASN A 107 4.58 -34.04 -6.55
CA ASN A 107 3.82 -35.19 -6.02
C ASN A 107 3.07 -35.98 -7.11
N ASN A 108 2.72 -35.35 -8.23
CA ASN A 108 1.98 -35.99 -9.34
C ASN A 108 2.89 -36.30 -10.53
N TYR A 109 3.89 -37.16 -10.33
CA TYR A 109 4.60 -37.83 -11.44
C TYR A 109 3.64 -38.80 -12.16
N GLN A 110 2.78 -38.28 -13.04
CA GLN A 110 1.96 -39.10 -13.92
C GLN A 110 2.34 -38.91 -15.39
N ASN A 111 2.32 -40.03 -16.10
CA ASN A 111 2.85 -40.32 -17.45
C ASN A 111 2.23 -39.52 -18.62
N ASP A 112 1.61 -38.37 -18.37
CA ASP A 112 0.97 -37.52 -19.36
C ASP A 112 1.80 -36.25 -19.61
N GLU A 113 2.71 -36.33 -20.59
CA GLU A 113 3.63 -35.25 -20.97
C GLU A 113 2.89 -33.94 -21.31
N ARG A 114 1.63 -33.98 -21.78
CA ARG A 114 0.87 -32.76 -22.07
C ARG A 114 0.48 -32.03 -20.79
N LYS A 115 0.02 -32.74 -19.76
CA LYS A 115 -0.33 -32.15 -18.46
C LYS A 115 0.91 -31.60 -17.76
N LYS A 116 2.02 -32.32 -17.84
CA LYS A 116 3.32 -31.88 -17.33
C LYS A 116 3.79 -30.58 -18.00
N GLN A 117 3.71 -30.51 -19.33
CA GLN A 117 4.09 -29.29 -20.06
C GLN A 117 3.18 -28.10 -19.70
N ALA A 118 1.87 -28.33 -19.52
CA ALA A 118 0.95 -27.28 -19.10
C ALA A 118 1.32 -26.72 -17.71
N ILE A 119 1.62 -27.59 -16.75
CA ILE A 119 2.06 -27.19 -15.40
C ILE A 119 3.40 -26.43 -15.45
N LEU A 120 4.35 -26.88 -16.26
CA LEU A 120 5.64 -26.20 -16.44
C LEU A 120 5.48 -24.79 -17.03
N ASN A 121 4.61 -24.62 -18.02
CA ASN A 121 4.30 -23.31 -18.60
C ASN A 121 3.68 -22.37 -17.55
N GLU A 122 2.77 -22.90 -16.72
CA GLU A 122 2.16 -22.11 -15.63
C GLU A 122 3.20 -21.74 -14.57
N LEU A 123 4.07 -22.67 -14.14
CA LEU A 123 5.18 -22.39 -13.23
C LEU A 123 6.11 -21.30 -13.79
N HIS A 124 6.47 -21.38 -15.07
CA HIS A 124 7.30 -20.37 -15.71
C HIS A 124 6.63 -18.98 -15.71
N SER A 125 5.32 -18.90 -15.95
CA SER A 125 4.58 -17.62 -15.87
C SER A 125 4.52 -17.03 -14.45
N LEU A 126 4.70 -17.86 -13.42
CA LEU A 126 4.67 -17.46 -12.02
C LEU A 126 6.06 -17.20 -11.44
N GLN A 127 7.13 -17.34 -12.23
CA GLN A 127 8.48 -17.13 -11.74
C GLN A 127 8.73 -15.66 -11.35
N ASP A 128 9.52 -15.47 -10.31
CA ASP A 128 10.03 -14.16 -9.94
C ASP A 128 11.02 -13.65 -11.00
N GLY A 129 11.19 -12.32 -11.09
CA GLY A 129 12.14 -11.73 -12.02
C GLY A 129 11.68 -11.67 -13.48
N ALA A 130 10.40 -11.94 -13.77
CA ALA A 130 9.85 -11.83 -15.13
C ALA A 130 10.02 -10.43 -15.77
N ILE A 131 10.31 -9.41 -14.96
CA ILE A 131 10.54 -8.03 -15.41
C ILE A 131 12.03 -7.68 -15.60
N ILE A 132 12.96 -8.55 -15.15
CA ILE A 132 14.41 -8.31 -15.14
C ILE A 132 15.02 -8.39 -16.55
N GLY A 133 14.27 -8.94 -17.51
CA GLY A 133 14.69 -9.07 -18.89
C GLY A 133 15.38 -10.38 -19.21
N ASP A 134 15.58 -10.59 -20.51
CA ASP A 134 16.25 -11.77 -21.08
C ASP A 134 17.72 -11.48 -21.45
N GLY A 135 18.26 -10.34 -21.02
CA GLY A 135 19.61 -9.88 -21.33
C GLY A 135 19.74 -9.01 -22.59
N ARG A 136 18.65 -8.78 -23.33
CA ARG A 136 18.65 -7.81 -24.45
C ARG A 136 18.72 -6.37 -23.94
N SER A 137 19.34 -5.48 -24.72
CA SER A 137 19.22 -4.06 -24.48
C SER A 137 17.75 -3.64 -24.59
N ASP A 138 17.34 -2.70 -23.74
CA ASP A 138 16.04 -2.00 -23.78
C ASP A 138 14.84 -2.91 -23.55
N PHE A 139 14.97 -3.88 -22.66
CA PHE A 139 13.88 -4.79 -22.30
C PHE A 139 12.60 -4.06 -21.83
N THR A 140 12.75 -2.99 -21.05
CA THR A 140 11.63 -2.13 -20.64
C THR A 140 11.39 -1.07 -21.72
N LEU A 141 10.47 -1.36 -22.64
CA LEU A 141 10.12 -0.47 -23.76
C LEU A 141 9.07 0.60 -23.40
N LYS A 142 8.35 0.43 -22.29
CA LYS A 142 7.30 1.35 -21.82
C LYS A 142 7.36 1.45 -20.30
N THR A 143 7.05 2.63 -19.77
CA THR A 143 6.95 2.83 -18.32
C THR A 143 5.92 1.88 -17.73
N ARG A 144 6.31 1.13 -16.70
CA ARG A 144 5.42 0.24 -15.94
C ARG A 144 5.28 0.77 -14.52
N SER A 145 4.09 0.63 -13.95
CA SER A 145 3.79 1.00 -12.58
C SER A 145 3.52 -0.23 -11.71
N TYR A 146 4.04 -0.20 -10.49
CA TYR A 146 3.85 -1.24 -9.48
C TYR A 146 3.35 -0.59 -8.19
N SER A 147 2.07 -0.75 -7.90
CA SER A 147 1.42 -0.15 -6.74
C SER A 147 1.33 -1.13 -5.59
N PHE A 148 1.69 -0.70 -4.39
CA PHE A 148 1.54 -1.51 -3.17
C PHE A 148 1.33 -0.63 -1.93
N GLN A 149 0.81 -1.22 -0.86
CA GLN A 149 0.67 -0.55 0.42
C GLN A 149 1.66 -1.12 1.43
N TYR A 150 2.34 -0.25 2.17
CA TYR A 150 3.24 -0.62 3.26
C TYR A 150 3.07 0.35 4.42
N ASN A 151 2.93 -0.17 5.65
CA ASN A 151 2.69 0.62 6.87
C ASN A 151 1.59 1.69 6.73
N HIS A 152 0.49 1.35 6.06
CA HIS A 152 -0.67 2.22 5.80
C HIS A 152 -0.41 3.42 4.85
N GLN A 153 0.70 3.42 4.13
CA GLN A 153 1.04 4.35 3.06
C GLN A 153 1.02 3.60 1.72
N ASN A 154 0.44 4.21 0.68
CA ASN A 154 0.50 3.63 -0.66
C ASN A 154 1.75 4.14 -1.38
N PHE A 155 2.40 3.22 -2.10
CA PHE A 155 3.60 3.43 -2.88
C PHE A 155 3.33 3.06 -4.33
N ILE A 156 3.98 3.78 -5.25
CA ILE A 156 4.02 3.42 -6.67
C ILE A 156 5.49 3.43 -7.10
N LEU A 157 5.98 2.30 -7.61
CA LEU A 157 7.29 2.23 -8.27
C LEU A 157 7.06 2.33 -9.78
N LEU A 158 7.79 3.24 -10.43
CA LEU A 158 7.79 3.36 -11.88
C LEU A 158 9.10 2.79 -12.44
N ASP A 159 9.00 1.74 -13.24
CA ASP A 159 10.10 1.24 -14.06
C ASP A 159 10.05 1.97 -15.40
N VAL A 160 10.99 2.89 -15.62
CA VAL A 160 11.06 3.66 -16.87
C VAL A 160 12.03 3.01 -17.85
N PRO A 161 11.83 3.18 -19.17
CA PRO A 161 12.76 2.69 -20.17
C PRO A 161 14.21 3.10 -19.90
N GLY A 162 15.14 2.23 -20.32
CA GLY A 162 16.56 2.53 -20.30
C GLY A 162 16.86 3.77 -21.13
N ILE A 163 17.78 4.59 -20.61
CA ILE A 163 18.37 5.67 -21.39
C ILE A 163 19.57 5.05 -22.11
N GLU A 164 19.56 5.09 -23.45
CA GLU A 164 20.71 4.66 -24.24
C GLU A 164 21.91 5.55 -23.89
N GLY A 165 22.98 4.94 -23.36
CA GLY A 165 24.25 5.61 -23.11
C GLY A 165 25.05 5.81 -24.38
N ASN A 166 26.08 6.64 -24.33
CA ASN A 166 27.06 6.83 -25.42
C ASN A 166 28.05 5.65 -25.55
N GLU A 167 27.66 4.44 -25.17
CA GLU A 167 28.52 3.27 -25.30
C GLU A 167 28.73 2.98 -26.79
N LYS A 168 29.94 3.25 -27.27
CA LYS A 168 30.37 2.81 -28.59
C LYS A 168 30.28 1.29 -28.62
N LYS A 169 29.44 0.77 -29.52
CA LYS A 169 29.44 -0.65 -29.90
C LYS A 169 30.82 -1.10 -30.36
#